data_AF-A0A2Z5CUW1-F1
#
_entry.id   AF-A0A2Z5CUW1-F1
#
_cell.length_a   1.000
_cell.length_b   1.000
_cell.length_c   1.000
_cell.angle_alpha   90.00
_cell.angle_beta   90.00
_cell.angle_gamma   90.00
#
_symmetry.space_group_name_H-M   'P 1'
#
loop_
_entity.id
_entity.type
_entity.pdbx_description
1 polymer ?
#
loop_
_entity_poly.entity_id
_entity_poly.type
_entity_poly.pdbx_seq_one_letter_code
_entity_poly.pdbx_strand_id
1 'polypeptide(L)' 'KDLYGNIVLSGGSTMFPGIADRMSKENLCCALCCMRLRLLHPPERKYSVWIGGSIFASLSTFQQMWISKG' A
#
# COMPACT_ATOMS: atom_id res chain seq x y z
N LYS A 1 11.51 8.32 10.63
CA LYS A 1 11.51 9.30 9.50
C LYS A 1 11.01 8.65 8.20
N ASP A 2 11.05 7.32 8.07
CA ASP A 2 10.77 6.63 6.80
C ASP A 2 9.29 6.33 6.53
N LEU A 3 8.42 6.46 7.55
CA LEU A 3 7.00 6.11 7.45
C LEU A 3 6.22 7.01 6.46
N TYR A 4 6.59 8.29 6.37
CA TYR A 4 6.00 9.24 5.41
C TYR A 4 6.64 9.15 4.02
N GLY A 5 7.72 8.38 3.85
CA GLY A 5 8.43 8.27 2.58
C GLY A 5 7.62 7.58 1.49
N ASN A 6 6.88 6.53 1.86
CA ASN A 6 6.08 5.72 0.94
C ASN A 6 4.73 5.37 1.58
N ILE A 7 3.66 6.06 1.16
CA ILE A 7 2.29 5.75 1.58
C ILE A 7 1.60 5.02 0.43
N VAL A 8 1.18 3.78 0.69
CA VAL A 8 0.47 2.93 -0.28
C VAL A 8 -1.01 2.92 0.06
N LEU A 9 -1.84 3.34 -0.89
CA LEU A 9 -3.30 3.29 -0.76
C LEU A 9 -3.83 2.01 -1.41
N SER A 10 -4.46 1.14 -0.62
CA SER A 10 -5.02 -0.14 -1.08
C SER A 10 -6.48 -0.34 -0.65
N GLY A 11 -7.24 -1.08 -1.45
CA GLY A 11 -8.62 -1.47 -1.14
C GLY A 11 -9.69 -0.60 -1.80
N GLY A 12 -10.92 -1.12 -1.89
CA GLY A 12 -12.02 -0.51 -2.65
C GLY A 12 -12.42 0.90 -2.18
N SER A 13 -12.36 1.18 -0.88
CA SER A 13 -12.67 2.50 -0.33
C SER A 13 -11.65 3.58 -0.69
N THR A 14 -10.46 3.21 -1.20
CA THR A 14 -9.49 4.17 -1.74
C THR A 14 -9.77 4.53 -3.20
N MET A 15 -10.80 3.95 -3.81
CA MET A 15 -11.22 4.25 -5.18
C MET A 15 -12.08 5.52 -5.31
N PHE A 16 -12.53 6.11 -4.20
CA PHE A 16 -13.33 7.33 -4.26
C PHE A 16 -12.55 8.47 -4.92
N PRO A 17 -13.17 9.22 -5.85
CA PRO A 17 -12.51 10.33 -6.52
C PRO A 17 -12.07 11.38 -5.48
N GLY A 18 -10.82 11.84 -5.57
CA GLY A 18 -10.27 12.86 -4.69
C GLY A 18 -9.77 12.39 -3.32
N ILE A 19 -9.88 11.10 -2.96
CA ILE A 19 -9.33 10.60 -1.69
C ILE A 19 -7.79 10.67 -1.68
N ALA A 20 -7.15 10.40 -2.83
CA ALA A 20 -5.70 10.51 -2.98
C ALA A 20 -5.24 11.96 -2.81
N ASP A 21 -5.93 12.92 -3.42
CA ASP A 21 -5.65 14.35 -3.29
C ASP A 21 -5.89 14.87 -1.87
N ARG A 22 -6.98 14.45 -1.22
CA ARG A 22 -7.27 14.80 0.17
C ARG A 22 -6.19 14.26 1.11
N MET A 23 -5.82 12.99 0.95
CA MET A 23 -4.76 12.36 1.73
C MET A 23 -3.41 13.04 1.47
N SER A 24 -3.10 13.43 0.23
CA SER A 24 -1.91 14.24 -0.09
C SER A 24 -1.91 15.55 0.67
N LYS A 25 -3.04 16.27 0.64
CA LYS A 25 -3.18 17.60 1.24
C LYS A 25 -3.14 17.58 2.77
N GLU A 26 -3.83 16.63 3.41
CA GLU A 26 -3.79 16.46 4.86
C GLU A 26 -2.41 16.02 5.35
N ASN A 27 -1.74 15.11 4.61
CA ASN A 27 -0.37 14.72 4.95
C ASN A 27 0.63 15.87 4.74
N LEU A 28 0.48 16.69 3.70
CA LEU A 28 1.35 17.86 3.50
C LEU A 28 1.17 18.92 4.59
N CYS A 29 -0.08 19.07 5.09
CA CYS A 29 -0.42 19.98 6.18
C CYS A 29 0.13 19.50 7.53
N CYS A 30 0.06 18.20 7.81
CA CYS A 30 0.45 17.63 9.10
C CYS A 30 1.94 17.18 9.18
N ALA A 31 2.56 16.75 8.07
CA ALA A 31 3.84 16.02 8.08
C ALA A 31 5.07 16.85 7.65
N LEU A 32 4.97 18.19 7.69
CA LEU A 32 6.03 19.16 7.42
C LEU A 32 6.39 19.38 5.94
N CYS A 33 6.51 20.66 5.60
CA CYS A 33 6.95 21.33 4.36
C CYS A 33 8.34 20.91 3.80
N CYS A 34 8.93 19.79 4.26
CA CYS A 34 10.31 19.41 3.92
C CYS A 34 10.47 17.93 3.50
N MET A 35 9.41 17.11 3.57
CA MET A 35 9.45 15.71 3.14
C MET A 35 8.73 15.48 1.82
N ARG A 36 9.45 14.89 0.85
CA ARG A 36 8.90 14.49 -0.44
C ARG A 36 8.05 13.23 -0.27
N LEU A 37 6.76 13.42 -0.02
CA LEU A 37 5.77 12.34 0.07
C LEU A 37 5.62 11.67 -1.31
N ARG A 38 5.87 10.36 -1.38
CA ARG A 38 5.49 9.55 -2.55
C ARG A 38 4.21 8.80 -2.23
N LEU A 39 3.10 9.31 -2.75
CA LEU A 39 1.83 8.58 -2.72
C LEU A 39 1.75 7.66 -3.94
N LEU A 40 1.65 6.37 -3.66
CA LEU A 40 1.52 5.33 -4.68
C LEU A 40 0.06 4.88 -4.72
N HIS A 41 -0.61 5.21 -5.82
CA HIS A 41 -1.99 4.81 -6.09
C HIS A 41 -2.07 4.15 -7.48
N PRO A 42 -1.62 2.89 -7.61
CA PRO A 42 -1.74 2.16 -8.87
C PRO A 42 -3.22 2.00 -9.28
N PRO A 43 -3.55 2.02 -10.58
CA PRO A 43 -4.92 1.87 -11.06
C PRO A 43 -5.54 0.52 -10.65
N GLU A 44 -4.71 -0.49 -10.41
CA GLU A 44 -5.10 -1.83 -9.97
C GLU A 44 -5.25 -1.97 -8.44
N ARG A 45 -5.28 -0.85 -7.69
CA ARG A 45 -5.34 -0.81 -6.21
C ARG A 45 -6.49 -1.60 -5.56
N LYS A 46 -7.52 -1.96 -6.32
CA LYS A 46 -8.58 -2.89 -5.92
C LYS A 46 -8.07 -4.32 -5.71
N TYR A 47 -7.09 -4.74 -6.50
CA TYR A 47 -6.54 -6.10 -6.52
C TYR A 47 -5.18 -6.21 -5.84
N SER A 48 -4.60 -5.11 -5.35
CA SER A 48 -3.26 -5.11 -4.74
C SER A 48 -3.10 -6.13 -3.61
N VAL A 49 -4.14 -6.37 -2.81
CA VAL A 49 -4.11 -7.40 -1.76
C VAL A 49 -3.99 -8.81 -2.36
N TRP A 50 -4.72 -9.08 -3.44
CA TRP A 50 -4.71 -10.38 -4.10
C TRP A 50 -3.38 -10.61 -4.85
N ILE A 51 -2.90 -9.60 -5.58
CA ILE A 51 -1.60 -9.62 -6.26
C ILE A 51 -0.47 -9.85 -5.25
N GLY A 52 -0.50 -9.13 -4.12
CA GLY A 52 0.46 -9.32 -3.03
C GLY A 52 0.44 -10.73 -2.47
N GLY A 53 -0.75 -11.30 -2.25
CA GLY A 53 -0.92 -12.68 -1.80
C GLY A 53 -0.39 -13.72 -2.80
N SER A 54 -0.63 -13.54 -4.10
CA SER A 54 -0.11 -14.43 -5.14
C SER A 54 1.42 -14.41 -5.23
N ILE A 55 2.04 -13.24 -5.13
CA ILE A 55 3.50 -13.10 -5.08
C ILE A 55 4.04 -13.76 -3.81
N PHE A 56 3.40 -13.50 -2.66
CA PHE A 56 3.79 -14.03 -1.36
C PHE A 56 3.72 -15.55 -1.30
N ALA A 57 2.66 -16.17 -1.83
CA ALA A 57 2.51 -17.63 -1.89
C ALA A 57 3.53 -18.31 -2.83
N SER A 58 4.00 -17.59 -3.85
CA SER A 58 4.95 -18.11 -4.85
C SER A 58 6.42 -17.98 -4.42
N LEU A 59 6.70 -17.28 -3.32
CA LEU A 59 8.06 -17.13 -2.79
C LEU A 59 8.54 -18.44 -2.17
N SER A 60 9.73 -18.90 -2.57
CA SER A 60 10.37 -20.11 -2.02
C SER A 60 10.63 -20.01 -0.52
N THR A 61 10.87 -18.80 -0.01
CA THR A 61 11.02 -18.52 1.42
C THR A 61 9.72 -18.71 2.19
N PHE A 62 8.56 -18.56 1.55
CA PHE A 62 7.25 -18.73 2.18
C PHE A 62 6.85 -20.21 2.28
N GLN A 63 7.41 -21.08 1.45
CA GLN A 63 7.12 -22.52 1.48
C GLN A 63 7.48 -23.17 2.83
N GLN A 64 8.50 -22.64 3.52
CA GLN A 64 8.91 -23.11 4.85
C GLN A 64 7.92 -22.73 5.96
N MET A 65 7.00 -21.79 5.70
CA MET A 65 5.98 -21.35 6.66
C MET A 65 4.62 -22.00 6.40
N TRP A 66 4.52 -22.97 5.49
CA TRP A 66 3.28 -23.68 5.22
C TRP A 66 2.91 -24.61 6.38
N ILE A 67 1.63 -24.61 6.74
CA ILE A 67 1.07 -25.54 7.72
C ILE A 67 0.60 -26.78 6.97
N SER A 68 1.29 -27.91 7.18
CA SER A 68 0.89 -29.21 6.63
C SER A 68 -0.32 -29.77 7.36
N LYS A 69 -1.18 -30.49 6.63
CA LYS A 69 -2.23 -31.29 7.26
C LYS A 69 -1.59 -32.46 8.02
N GLY A 70 -1.94 -32.62 9.30
CA GLY A 70 -1.61 -33.80 10.11
C GLY A 70 -2.49 -35.00 9.78
#